data_AF-A0A1Q4L4C1-F1
#
_entry.id   AF-A0A1Q4L4C1-F1
#
_cell.length_a   1.000
_cell.length_b   1.000
_cell.length_c   1.000
_cell.angle_alpha   90.00
_cell.angle_beta   90.00
_cell.angle_gamma   90.00
#
_symmetry.space_group_name_H-M   'P 1'
#
loop_
_entity.id
_entity.type
_entity.pdbx_description
1 polymer ?
#
loop_
_entity_poly.entity_id
_entity_poly.type
_entity_poly.pdbx_seq_one_letter_code
_entity_poly.pdbx_strand_id
1 'polypeptide(L)' 'MLFMLNEIMTPREACDRWGITQDALRMKLKRAKKEGLVGRLIEEGKMKYYKPEEKQRGDWILTVEAMSVLFPKK' A
#
# COMPACT_ATOMS: atom_id res chain seq x y z
N MET A 1 3.27 10.18 14.45
CA MET A 1 4.11 9.03 14.05
C MET A 1 5.18 9.56 13.12
N LEU A 2 6.46 9.32 13.43
CA LEU A 2 7.57 9.60 12.51
C LEU A 2 7.84 8.31 11.74
N PHE A 3 7.96 8.41 10.42
CA PHE A 3 8.44 7.33 9.58
C PHE A 3 9.85 7.64 9.12
N MET A 4 10.71 6.63 9.10
CA MET A 4 11.96 6.69 8.37
C MET A 4 11.66 6.48 6.87
N LEU A 5 12.39 7.15 5.98
CA LEU A 5 12.12 7.05 4.52
C LEU A 5 12.21 5.61 4.00
N ASN A 6 13.03 4.77 4.62
CA ASN A 6 13.15 3.35 4.27
C ASN A 6 11.91 2.53 4.67
N GLU A 7 11.04 3.03 5.54
CA GLU A 7 9.79 2.37 5.94
C GLU A 7 8.63 2.68 4.99
N ILE A 8 8.79 3.68 4.13
CA ILE A 8 7.84 4.05 3.08
C ILE A 8 8.35 3.48 1.75
N MET A 9 7.43 3.08 0.89
CA MET A 9 7.75 2.48 -0.38
C MET A 9 6.68 2.73 -1.44
N THR A 10 7.12 2.79 -2.68
CA THR A 10 6.28 2.67 -3.86
C THR A 10 5.71 1.25 -3.98
N PRO A 11 4.69 1.02 -4.81
CA PRO A 11 4.11 -0.32 -4.99
C PRO A 11 5.11 -1.30 -5.58
N ARG A 12 6.04 -0.81 -6.41
CA ARG A 12 7.10 -1.61 -7.00
C ARG A 12 8.10 -2.07 -5.95
N GLU A 13 8.60 -1.17 -5.13
CA GLU A 13 9.49 -1.51 -4.00
C GLU A 13 8.81 -2.45 -3.01
N ALA A 14 7.51 -2.28 -2.76
CA ALA A 14 6.75 -3.21 -1.91
C ALA A 14 6.74 -4.63 -2.49
N CYS A 15 6.50 -4.75 -3.79
CA CYS A 15 6.53 -6.03 -4.49
C CYS A 15 7.90 -6.70 -4.40
N ASP A 16 8.96 -5.94 -4.65
CA ASP A 16 10.34 -6.44 -4.60
C ASP A 16 10.71 -6.90 -3.17
N ARG A 17 10.32 -6.14 -2.14
CA ARG A 17 10.61 -6.47 -0.72
C ARG A 17 9.78 -7.64 -0.17
N TRP A 18 8.57 -7.85 -0.68
CA TRP A 18 7.68 -8.94 -0.24
C TRP A 18 7.74 -10.18 -1.14
N GLY A 19 8.46 -10.13 -2.27
CA GLY A 19 8.53 -11.24 -3.23
C GLY A 19 7.17 -11.55 -3.87
N ILE A 20 6.35 -10.52 -4.11
CA ILE A 20 5.02 -10.65 -4.72
C ILE A 20 4.96 -9.93 -6.07
N THR A 21 4.04 -10.34 -6.94
CA THR A 21 3.83 -9.65 -8.21
C THR A 21 2.99 -8.39 -8.03
N GLN A 22 3.14 -7.42 -8.96
CA GLN A 22 2.30 -6.21 -8.99
C GLN A 22 0.81 -6.55 -9.14
N ASP A 23 0.48 -7.60 -9.88
CA ASP A 23 -0.90 -8.08 -10.02
C ASP A 23 -1.46 -8.63 -8.71
N ALA A 24 -0.66 -9.40 -7.95
CA ALA A 24 -1.05 -9.87 -6.63
C ALA A 24 -1.34 -8.71 -5.68
N LEU A 25 -0.46 -7.69 -5.66
CA LEU A 25 -0.67 -6.46 -4.88
C LEU A 25 -1.95 -5.74 -5.32
N ARG A 26 -2.17 -5.56 -6.63
CA ARG A 26 -3.37 -4.91 -7.17
C ARG A 26 -4.65 -5.66 -6.79
N MET A 27 -4.66 -6.99 -6.91
CA MET A 27 -5.80 -7.82 -6.54
C MET A 27 -6.08 -7.74 -5.02
N LYS A 28 -5.03 -7.76 -4.20
CA LYS A 28 -5.16 -7.65 -2.75
C LYS A 28 -5.71 -6.29 -2.33
N LEU A 29 -5.20 -5.19 -2.88
CA LEU A 29 -5.73 -3.84 -2.63
C LEU A 29 -7.18 -3.69 -3.07
N LYS A 30 -7.57 -4.29 -4.20
CA LYS A 30 -8.98 -4.29 -4.66
C LYS A 30 -9.91 -5.00 -3.66
N ARG A 31 -9.49 -6.15 -3.11
CA ARG A 31 -10.26 -6.88 -2.09
C ARG A 31 -10.29 -6.13 -0.75
N ALA A 32 -9.13 -5.71 -0.26
CA ALA A 32 -8.99 -4.93 0.97
C ALA A 32 -9.78 -3.62 0.93
N LYS A 33 -9.92 -2.99 -0.24
CA LYS A 33 -10.79 -1.81 -0.40
C LYS A 33 -12.28 -2.16 -0.22
N LYS A 34 -12.74 -3.29 -0.77
CA LYS A 34 -14.12 -3.75 -0.57
C LYS A 34 -14.41 -4.13 0.89
N GLU A 35 -13.40 -4.65 1.59
CA GLU A 35 -13.47 -5.05 3.00
C GLU A 35 -13.31 -3.87 3.96
N GLY A 36 -13.14 -2.63 3.47
CA GLY A 36 -12.93 -1.43 4.30
C GLY A 36 -11.52 -1.29 4.89
N LEU A 37 -10.68 -2.32 4.78
CA LEU A 37 -9.32 -2.35 5.32
C LEU A 37 -8.45 -1.22 4.76
N VAL A 38 -8.57 -0.88 3.47
CA VAL A 38 -7.79 0.23 2.87
C VAL A 38 -8.15 1.57 3.51
N GLY A 39 -9.43 1.81 3.79
CA GLY A 39 -9.86 3.05 4.45
C GLY A 39 -9.24 3.16 5.84
N ARG A 40 -9.33 2.08 6.62
CA ARG A 40 -8.73 2.00 7.95
C ARG A 40 -7.21 2.24 7.93
N LEU A 41 -6.48 1.63 6.99
CA LEU A 41 -5.03 1.83 6.87
C LEU A 41 -4.65 3.26 6.47
N ILE A 42 -5.51 3.97 5.73
CA ILE A 42 -5.32 5.39 5.42
C ILE A 42 -5.55 6.25 6.66
N GLU A 43 -6.63 6.00 7.40
CA GLU A 43 -6.96 6.72 8.64
C GLU A 43 -5.88 6.53 9.71
N GLU A 44 -5.32 5.34 9.81
CA GLU A 44 -4.18 5.02 10.69
C GLU A 44 -2.84 5.60 10.19
N GLY A 45 -2.80 6.24 9.02
CA GLY A 45 -1.58 6.84 8.46
C GLY A 45 -0.56 5.83 7.92
N LYS A 46 -0.97 4.58 7.67
CA LYS A 46 -0.09 3.49 7.20
C LYS A 46 0.00 3.40 5.67
N MET A 47 -0.94 4.00 4.95
CA MET A 47 -0.85 4.11 3.50
C MET A 47 -1.55 5.36 2.97
N LYS A 48 -1.20 5.76 1.76
CA LYS A 48 -1.82 6.90 1.07
C LYS A 48 -2.02 6.57 -0.41
N TYR A 49 -3.10 7.09 -0.97
CA TYR A 49 -3.28 7.16 -2.42
C TYR A 49 -3.06 8.60 -2.88
N TYR A 50 -2.06 8.82 -3.72
CA TYR A 50 -1.81 10.12 -4.32
C TYR A 50 -2.30 10.11 -5.77
N LYS A 51 -3.30 10.94 -6.08
CA LYS A 51 -3.81 11.11 -7.44
C LYS A 51 -3.70 12.60 -7.84
N PRO A 52 -2.82 12.96 -8.79
CA PRO A 52 -2.82 14.29 -9.38
C PRO A 52 -4.15 14.58 -10.09
N GLU A 53 -4.58 15.85 -10.12
CA GLU A 53 -5.84 16.25 -10.79
C GLU A 53 -5.87 15.87 -12.28
N GLU A 54 -4.72 16.00 -12.95
CA GLU A 54 -4.58 15.73 -14.39
C GLU A 54 -4.49 14.24 -14.76
N LYS A 55 -4.19 13.36 -13.79
CA LYS A 55 -3.98 11.93 -14.06
C LYS A 55 -5.25 11.12 -13.81
N GLN A 56 -5.54 10.22 -14.75
CA GLN A 56 -6.64 9.24 -14.58
C GLN A 56 -6.37 8.24 -13.43
N ARG A 57 -5.09 7.93 -13.15
CA ARG A 57 -4.66 7.01 -12.10
C ARG A 57 -3.68 7.68 -11.15
N GLY A 58 -3.80 7.31 -9.88
CA GLY A 58 -2.88 7.70 -8.83
C GLY A 58 -1.96 6.55 -8.43
N ASP A 59 -1.01 6.88 -7.58
CA ASP A 59 0.00 5.99 -7.07
C ASP A 59 -0.24 5.71 -5.59
N TRP A 60 0.00 4.47 -5.18
CA TRP A 60 -0.02 4.09 -3.78
C TRP A 60 1.33 4.39 -3.15
N ILE A 61 1.29 4.94 -1.95
CA ILE A 61 2.44 5.10 -1.06
C ILE A 61 2.13 4.20 0.14
N LEU A 62 2.99 3.21 0.36
CA LEU A 62 2.75 2.13 1.32
C LEU A 62 3.82 2.19 2.40
N THR A 63 3.47 1.88 3.65
CA THR A 63 4.47 1.62 4.70
C THR A 63 4.74 0.13 4.85
N VAL A 64 5.85 -0.21 5.51
CA VAL A 64 6.15 -1.57 5.98
C VAL A 64 4.99 -2.13 6.81
N GLU A 65 4.37 -1.32 7.65
CA GLU A 65 3.23 -1.73 8.48
C GLU A 65 2.00 -2.07 7.64
N ALA A 66 1.64 -1.22 6.67
CA ALA A 66 0.55 -1.52 5.75
C ALA A 66 0.81 -2.83 5.00
N MET A 67 2.04 -3.05 4.53
CA MET A 67 2.41 -4.29 3.86
C MET A 67 2.38 -5.51 4.78
N SER A 68 2.70 -5.36 6.06
CA SER A 68 2.60 -6.44 7.05
C SER A 68 1.15 -6.84 7.33
N VAL A 69 0.21 -5.88 7.26
CA VAL A 69 -1.22 -6.16 7.37
C VAL A 69 -1.79 -6.77 6.08
N LEU A 70 -1.39 -6.23 4.92
CA LEU A 70 -1.87 -6.68 3.62
C LEU A 70 -1.31 -8.06 3.25
N PHE A 71 -0.03 -8.30 3.52
CA PHE A 71 0.68 -9.53 3.24
C PHE A 71 1.46 -9.95 4.50
N PRO A 72 0.77 -10.55 5.48
CA PRO A 72 1.41 -11.07 6.68
C PRO A 72 2.46 -12.10 6.28
N LYS A 73 3.71 -11.88 6.71
CA LYS A 73 4.75 -12.91 6.64
C LYS A 73 4.39 -13.99 7.65
N LYS A 74 4.54 -15.26 7.25
CA LYS A 74 4.43 -16.39 8.18
C LYS A 74 5.56 -16.36 9.20
#